data_AF-A0A973L2X9-F1
#
_entry.id   AF-A0A973L2X9-F1
#
_cell.length_a   1.000
_cell.length_b   1.000
_cell.length_c   1.000
_cell.angle_alpha   90.00
_cell.angle_beta   90.00
_cell.angle_gamma   90.00
#
_symmetry.space_group_name_H-M   'P 1'
#
loop_
_entity.id
_entity.type
_entity.pdbx_description
1 polymer ?
#
loop_
_entity_poly.entity_id
_entity_poly.type
_entity_poly.pdbx_seq_one_letter_code
_entity_poly.pdbx_strand_id
1 'polypeptide(L)' 'MTAADGDFGLRLESAAEPRPLPGQALVEVGAVAVNRGELSVIGQLPPGSRLGWDVAGTVV' A
#
# COMPACT_ATOMS: atom_id res chain seq x y z
N MET A 1 -2.65 -1.12 3.99
CA MET A 1 -3.38 -2.28 3.46
C MET A 1 -2.36 -3.27 2.94
N THR A 2 -2.38 -4.51 3.42
CA THR A 2 -1.39 -5.55 3.09
C THR A 2 -2.07 -6.84 2.63
N ALA A 3 -1.36 -7.63 1.82
CA ALA A 3 -1.77 -9.00 1.50
C ALA A 3 -1.78 -9.87 2.77
N ALA A 4 -2.85 -10.65 2.98
CA ALA A 4 -3.06 -11.48 4.17
C ALA A 4 -2.65 -12.95 3.94
N ASP A 5 -2.35 -13.67 5.03
CA ASP A 5 -2.20 -15.12 5.05
C ASP A 5 -3.59 -15.79 5.12
N GLY A 6 -4.16 -16.20 3.97
CA GLY A 6 -5.45 -16.89 3.92
C GLY A 6 -6.08 -16.98 2.52
N ASP A 7 -7.21 -17.68 2.41
CA ASP A 7 -7.81 -18.05 1.12
C ASP A 7 -8.15 -16.86 0.22
N PHE A 8 -8.51 -15.68 0.75
CA PHE A 8 -8.65 -14.45 -0.03
C PHE A 8 -8.44 -13.17 0.82
N GLY A 9 -7.67 -12.22 0.29
CA GLY A 9 -7.97 -10.80 0.47
C GLY A 9 -6.88 -9.90 1.06
N LEU A 10 -7.38 -8.79 1.60
CA LEU A 10 -6.62 -7.66 2.12
C LEU A 10 -6.87 -7.52 3.61
N ARG A 11 -5.82 -7.20 4.37
CA ARG A 11 -5.96 -6.79 5.76
C ARG A 11 -5.45 -5.38 5.99
N LEU A 12 -6.05 -4.72 6.97
CA LEU A 12 -5.47 -3.53 7.57
C LEU A 12 -4.44 -3.98 8.61
N GLU A 13 -3.27 -3.36 8.57
CA GLU A 13 -2.15 -3.70 9.42
C GLU A 13 -1.33 -2.43 9.67
N SER A 14 -0.76 -2.34 10.87
CA SER A 14 0.16 -1.27 11.24
C SER A 14 1.52 -1.50 10.60
N ALA A 15 2.14 -0.41 10.13
CA ALA A 15 3.49 -0.41 9.62
C ALA A 15 4.33 0.63 10.37
N ALA A 16 5.64 0.48 10.35
CA ALA A 16 6.54 1.53 10.81
C ALA A 16 6.38 2.78 9.94
N GLU A 17 6.39 3.94 10.57
CA GLU A 17 6.33 5.24 9.88
C GLU A 17 7.56 5.41 8.97
N PRO A 18 7.39 5.66 7.66
CA PRO A 18 8.50 5.85 6.75
C PRO A 18 9.28 7.14 7.08
N ARG A 19 10.57 7.12 6.78
CA ARG A 19 11.43 8.33 6.79
C ARG A 19 11.95 8.58 5.38
N PRO A 20 11.73 9.76 4.79
CA PRO A 20 12.22 10.04 3.46
C PRO A 20 13.75 10.15 3.46
N LEU A 21 14.38 9.64 2.40
CA LEU A 21 15.79 9.88 2.09
C LEU A 21 15.94 11.20 1.32
N PRO A 22 17.18 11.72 1.14
CA PRO A 22 17.40 12.88 0.27
C PRO A 22 16.80 12.68 -1.12
N GLY A 23 16.02 13.66 -1.59
CA GLY A 23 15.33 13.60 -2.89
C GLY A 23 14.00 12.85 -2.90
N GLN A 24 13.54 12.34 -1.76
CA GLN A 24 12.20 11.76 -1.61
C GLN A 24 11.27 12.70 -0.83
N ALA A 25 9.97 12.61 -1.11
CA ALA A 25 8.93 13.26 -0.33
C ALA A 25 8.22 12.22 0.56
N LEU A 26 7.83 12.63 1.77
CA LEU A 26 6.85 11.90 2.57
C LEU A 26 5.46 12.46 2.25
N VAL A 27 4.48 11.58 2.06
CA VAL A 27 3.11 11.97 1.73
C VAL A 27 2.17 11.44 2.80
N GLU A 28 1.43 12.35 3.44
CA GLU A 28 0.26 12.01 4.23
C GLU A 28 -0.89 11.67 3.26
N VAL A 29 -1.18 10.38 3.12
CA VAL A 29 -2.16 9.87 2.17
C VAL A 29 -3.58 10.13 2.67
N GLY A 30 -4.37 10.89 1.91
CA GLY A 30 -5.79 11.15 2.19
C GLY A 30 -6.73 10.19 1.46
N ALA A 31 -6.33 9.65 0.30
CA ALA A 31 -7.09 8.69 -0.46
C ALA A 31 -6.20 7.75 -1.30
N VAL A 32 -6.71 6.54 -1.55
CA VAL A 32 -6.09 5.53 -2.42
C VAL A 32 -7.13 5.07 -3.42
N ALA A 33 -6.77 4.97 -4.70
CA ALA A 33 -7.65 4.44 -5.73
C ALA A 33 -7.46 2.93 -5.90
N VAL A 34 -8.55 2.21 -6.15
CA VAL A 34 -8.48 0.78 -6.49
C VAL A 34 -8.02 0.64 -7.93
N ASN A 35 -6.93 -0.09 -8.14
CA ASN A 35 -6.38 -0.35 -9.46
C ASN A 35 -6.64 -1.79 -9.91
N ARG A 36 -7.17 -2.01 -11.13
CA ARG A 36 -7.44 -3.37 -11.65
C ARG A 36 -6.17 -4.21 -11.78
N GLY A 37 -5.05 -3.58 -12.15
CA GLY A 37 -3.75 -4.27 -12.26
C GLY A 37 -3.33 -4.86 -10.92
N GLU A 38 -3.51 -4.11 -9.85
CA GLU A 38 -3.24 -4.57 -8.48
C GLU A 38 -4.11 -5.76 -8.08
N LEU A 39 -5.41 -5.72 -8.40
CA LEU A 39 -6.31 -6.86 -8.16
C LEU A 39 -5.91 -8.13 -8.92
N SER A 40 -5.27 -7.99 -10.09
CA SER A 40 -4.86 -9.14 -10.89
C SER A 40 -3.65 -9.90 -10.29
N VAL A 41 -2.88 -9.25 -9.43
CA VAL A 41 -1.64 -9.83 -8.86
C VAL A 41 -1.72 -10.09 -7.36
N ILE A 42 -2.72 -9.52 -6.66
CA ILE A 42 -2.80 -9.53 -5.19
C ILE A 42 -2.68 -10.92 -4.54
N GLY A 43 -3.32 -11.94 -5.11
CA GLY A 43 -3.30 -13.31 -4.58
C GLY A 43 -1.97 -14.04 -4.80
N GLN A 44 -1.04 -13.44 -5.55
CA GLN A 44 0.29 -13.98 -5.84
C GLN A 44 1.38 -13.25 -5.04
N LEU A 45 1.04 -12.13 -4.38
CA LEU A 45 2.01 -11.36 -3.63
C LEU A 45 2.35 -12.06 -2.31
N PRO A 46 3.62 -12.01 -1.87
CA PRO A 46 3.97 -12.48 -0.54
C PRO A 46 3.12 -11.81 0.55
N PRO A 47 2.76 -12.53 1.62
CA PRO A 47 2.11 -11.95 2.78
C PRO A 47 2.85 -10.72 3.30
N GLY A 48 2.10 -9.67 3.66
CA GLY A 48 2.68 -8.39 4.09
C GLY A 48 3.07 -7.44 2.95
N SER A 49 2.95 -7.84 1.68
CA SER A 49 3.13 -6.93 0.55
C SER A 49 2.15 -5.76 0.61
N ARG A 50 2.64 -4.54 0.32
CA ARG A 50 1.85 -3.30 0.37
C ARG A 50 1.23 -2.99 -0.97
N LEU A 51 -0.04 -2.59 -0.92
CA LEU A 51 -0.83 -2.17 -2.07
C LEU A 51 -1.10 -0.66 -2.03
N GLY A 52 -1.69 -0.13 -3.10
CA GLY A 52 -2.00 1.28 -3.30
C GLY A 52 -1.07 1.92 -4.32
N TRP A 53 -1.12 1.46 -5.57
CA TRP A 53 -0.32 2.03 -6.67
C TRP A 53 -0.65 3.49 -6.98
N ASP A 54 -1.89 3.91 -6.74
CA ASP A 54 -2.39 5.25 -7.00
C ASP A 54 -2.90 5.90 -5.70
N VAL A 55 -2.29 7.04 -5.31
CA VAL A 55 -2.61 7.76 -4.07
C VAL A 55 -2.77 9.25 -4.29
N ALA A 56 -3.55 9.91 -3.44
CA ALA A 56 -3.65 11.36 -3.33
C ALA A 56 -3.47 11.80 -1.88
N GLY A 57 -2.70 12.87 -1.66
CA GLY A 57 -2.33 13.33 -0.33
C GLY A 57 -1.50 14.61 -0.35
N THR A 58 -0.98 14.97 0.81
CA THR A 58 -0.14 16.17 1.01
C THR A 58 1.28 15.80 1.34
N VAL A 59 2.25 16.56 0.83
CA VAL A 59 3.67 16.38 1.20
C VAL A 59 3.91 16.95 2.61
N VAL A 60 4.60 16.19 3.46
CA VAL A 60 4.92 16.53 4.86
C VAL A 60 6.40 16.31 5.20
#